data_AF-I5AY83-F1
#
_entry.id   AF-I5AY83-F1
#
_cell.length_a   1.000
_cell.length_b   1.000
_cell.length_c   1.000
_cell.angle_alpha   90.00
_cell.angle_beta   90.00
_cell.angle_gamma   90.00
#
_symmetry.space_group_name_H-M   'P 1'
#
loop_
_entity.id
_entity.type
_entity.pdbx_description
1 polymer ?
#
loop_
_entity_poly.entity_id
_entity_poly.type
_entity_poly.pdbx_seq_one_letter_code
_entity_poly.pdbx_strand_id
1 'polypeptide(L)'
;MRSDVNKINAEQANNIPTLADLAVKYGTISQDQHGYLIQLFTFKNGQAGYEDLLRDEGMATPYQLGLLKLIQEYLIVRKSGEEFGKIAIEKGLATTEDINQALELQRKVFKKSRHKKLIGDILVETRILTIKQKDLILKEQNLFNRYGDDCVPRRQTLLQ
;
A
#
# COMPACT_ATOMS: atom_id res chain seq x y z
N MET A 1 -1.64 5.95 -25.29
CA MET A 1 -0.53 6.53 -24.52
C MET A 1 -1.08 7.30 -23.32
N ARG A 2 -1.49 6.62 -22.25
CA ARG A 2 -2.07 7.25 -21.04
C ARG A 2 -1.97 6.35 -19.79
N SER A 3 -0.93 5.53 -19.70
CA SER A 3 -0.92 4.39 -18.76
C SER A 3 0.15 4.48 -17.67
N ASP A 4 1.20 5.29 -17.84
CA ASP A 4 2.38 5.15 -16.97
C ASP A 4 2.48 6.26 -15.91
N VAL A 5 1.89 7.43 -16.16
CA VAL A 5 1.90 8.56 -15.20
C VAL A 5 1.08 8.26 -13.94
N ASN A 6 0.11 7.33 -14.01
CA ASN A 6 -0.78 7.05 -12.88
C ASN A 6 -0.24 6.00 -11.88
N LYS A 7 0.91 5.36 -12.18
CA LYS A 7 1.56 4.44 -11.23
C LYS A 7 2.48 5.17 -10.25
N ILE A 8 3.14 6.21 -10.72
CA ILE A 8 4.15 6.97 -9.97
C ILE A 8 3.51 7.77 -8.81
N ASN A 9 2.29 8.27 -9.02
CA ASN A 9 1.57 9.09 -8.04
C ASN A 9 0.90 8.28 -6.91
N ALA A 10 0.68 6.96 -7.08
CA ALA A 10 0.09 6.12 -6.04
C ALA A 10 1.11 5.68 -4.98
N GLU A 11 2.41 5.63 -5.33
CA GLU A 11 3.47 5.21 -4.41
C GLU A 11 3.80 6.27 -3.33
N GLN A 12 3.48 7.54 -3.59
CA GLN A 12 3.84 8.66 -2.70
C GLN A 12 2.67 9.17 -1.82
N ALA A 13 1.41 8.83 -2.15
CA ALA A 13 0.25 9.45 -1.51
C ALA A 13 -0.11 8.89 -0.12
N ASN A 14 0.29 7.65 0.22
CA ASN A 14 -0.29 6.92 1.36
C ASN A 14 0.71 6.30 2.36
N ASN A 15 1.93 6.82 2.45
CA ASN A 15 2.95 6.34 3.41
C ASN A 15 3.31 4.84 3.20
N ILE A 16 3.11 4.35 1.96
CA ILE A 16 3.43 2.97 1.55
C ILE A 16 4.89 2.95 1.11
N PRO A 17 5.74 2.06 1.66
CA PRO A 17 7.15 1.99 1.26
C PRO A 17 7.31 1.76 -0.25
N THR A 18 8.20 2.52 -0.88
CA THR A 18 8.54 2.33 -2.30
C THR A 18 9.33 1.04 -2.51
N LEU A 19 9.46 0.59 -3.76
CA LEU A 19 10.35 -0.54 -4.07
C LEU A 19 11.79 -0.30 -3.62
N ALA A 20 12.28 0.95 -3.71
CA ALA A 20 13.61 1.33 -3.24
C ALA A 20 13.73 1.15 -1.71
N ASP A 21 12.75 1.61 -0.95
CA ASP A 21 12.76 1.48 0.51
C ASP A 21 12.67 0.01 0.94
N LEU A 22 11.86 -0.78 0.25
CA LEU A 22 11.76 -2.22 0.48
C LEU A 22 13.08 -2.93 0.12
N ALA A 23 13.74 -2.53 -0.96
CA ALA A 23 15.00 -3.12 -1.38
C ALA A 23 16.09 -2.96 -0.30
N VAL A 24 16.19 -1.80 0.33
CA VAL A 24 17.09 -1.59 1.48
C VAL A 24 16.65 -2.40 2.68
N LYS A 25 15.37 -2.28 3.05
CA LYS A 25 14.82 -2.90 4.26
C LYS A 25 15.00 -4.41 4.29
N TYR A 26 14.94 -5.06 3.13
CA TYR A 26 15.12 -6.51 2.99
C TYR A 26 16.52 -6.91 2.48
N GLY A 27 17.47 -5.98 2.41
CA GLY A 27 18.87 -6.26 2.06
C GLY A 27 19.08 -6.68 0.61
N THR A 28 18.16 -6.33 -0.29
CA THR A 28 18.36 -6.50 -1.75
C THR A 28 19.44 -5.55 -2.25
N ILE A 29 19.49 -4.34 -1.68
CA ILE A 29 20.51 -3.33 -1.97
C ILE A 29 21.09 -2.75 -0.67
N SER A 30 22.28 -2.18 -0.73
CA SER A 30 22.88 -1.43 0.38
C SER A 30 22.30 -0.02 0.52
N GLN A 31 22.59 0.65 1.65
CA GLN A 31 22.21 2.04 1.86
C GLN A 31 22.85 2.98 0.82
N ASP A 32 24.08 2.71 0.41
CA ASP A 32 24.78 3.50 -0.62
C ASP A 32 24.13 3.32 -2.00
N GLN A 33 23.77 2.08 -2.34
CA GLN A 33 23.05 1.77 -3.57
C GLN A 33 21.66 2.42 -3.59
N HIS A 34 20.98 2.51 -2.45
CA HIS A 34 19.73 3.26 -2.35
C HIS A 34 19.90 4.74 -2.60
N GLY A 35 20.92 5.37 -1.99
CA GLY A 35 21.24 6.77 -2.27
C GLY A 35 21.47 7.04 -3.76
N TYR A 36 22.27 6.20 -4.42
CA TYR A 36 22.49 6.26 -5.86
C TYR A 36 21.19 6.06 -6.67
N LEU A 37 20.35 5.11 -6.27
CA LEU A 37 19.08 4.83 -6.93
C LEU A 37 18.11 6.03 -6.87
N ILE A 38 18.02 6.72 -5.72
CA ILE A 38 17.21 7.93 -5.56
C ILE A 38 17.72 9.06 -6.46
N GLN A 39 19.05 9.22 -6.56
CA GLN A 39 19.66 10.20 -7.46
C GLN A 39 19.35 9.89 -8.93
N LEU A 40 19.47 8.63 -9.35
CA LEU A 40 19.13 8.19 -10.70
C LEU A 40 17.66 8.43 -11.04
N PHE A 41 16.75 8.12 -10.11
CA PHE A 41 15.31 8.33 -10.31
C PHE A 41 14.99 9.81 -10.54
N THR A 42 15.63 10.69 -9.75
CA THR A 42 15.51 12.15 -9.88
C THR A 42 16.08 12.62 -11.22
N PHE A 43 17.27 12.14 -11.61
CA PHE A 43 17.92 12.53 -12.87
C PHE A 43 17.13 12.08 -14.10
N LYS A 44 16.54 10.88 -14.07
CA LYS A 44 15.66 10.38 -15.12
C LYS A 44 14.26 11.00 -15.09
N ASN A 45 14.00 12.00 -14.23
CA ASN A 45 12.72 12.71 -14.09
C ASN A 45 11.51 11.74 -13.99
N GLY A 46 11.68 10.59 -13.34
CA GLY A 46 10.62 9.59 -13.22
C GLY A 46 10.21 8.88 -14.52
N GLN A 47 10.99 8.97 -15.60
CA GLN A 47 10.75 8.23 -16.85
C GLN A 47 10.93 6.72 -16.71
N ALA A 48 11.61 6.27 -15.66
CA ALA A 48 11.81 4.87 -15.31
C ALA A 48 11.41 4.66 -13.84
N GLY A 49 10.67 3.59 -13.56
CA GLY A 49 10.29 3.24 -12.19
C GLY A 49 11.44 2.59 -11.42
N TYR A 50 11.32 2.50 -10.10
CA TYR A 50 12.36 1.86 -9.28
C TYR A 50 12.63 0.40 -9.67
N GLU A 51 11.62 -0.32 -10.16
CA GLU A 51 11.82 -1.66 -10.70
C GLU A 51 12.79 -1.68 -11.88
N ASP A 52 12.58 -0.79 -12.85
CA ASP A 52 13.39 -0.73 -14.05
C ASP A 52 14.82 -0.34 -13.69
N LEU A 53 14.98 0.64 -12.81
CA LEU A 53 16.30 1.06 -12.33
C LEU A 53 17.03 -0.05 -11.57
N LEU A 54 16.37 -0.77 -10.68
CA LEU A 54 16.98 -1.88 -9.94
C LEU A 54 17.42 -3.02 -10.87
N ARG A 55 16.66 -3.27 -11.94
CA ARG A 55 16.98 -4.29 -12.93
C ARG A 55 18.11 -3.85 -13.85
N ASP A 56 18.03 -2.64 -14.39
CA ASP A 56 18.94 -2.13 -15.42
C ASP A 56 20.34 -1.87 -14.83
N GLU A 57 20.42 -1.43 -13.58
CA GLU A 57 21.68 -1.27 -12.85
C GLU A 57 22.22 -2.59 -12.27
N GLY A 58 21.54 -3.73 -12.50
CA GLY A 58 21.95 -5.04 -12.01
C GLY A 58 21.92 -5.18 -10.47
N MET A 59 21.17 -4.31 -9.78
CA MET A 59 21.12 -4.26 -8.32
C MET A 59 20.15 -5.29 -7.71
N ALA A 60 19.20 -5.79 -8.51
CA ALA A 60 18.29 -6.83 -8.09
C ALA A 60 18.05 -7.85 -9.21
N THR A 61 17.96 -9.12 -8.82
CA THR A 61 17.53 -10.19 -9.72
C THR A 61 16.03 -10.12 -9.98
N PRO A 62 15.53 -10.70 -11.10
CA PRO A 62 14.08 -10.80 -11.36
C PRO A 62 13.30 -11.45 -10.20
N TYR A 63 13.92 -12.43 -9.51
CA TYR A 63 13.34 -13.07 -8.35
C TYR A 63 13.20 -12.10 -7.15
N GLN A 64 14.27 -11.35 -6.82
CA GLN A 64 14.22 -10.36 -5.75
C GLN A 64 13.19 -9.26 -6.05
N LEU A 65 13.12 -8.78 -7.30
CA LEU A 65 12.11 -7.81 -7.73
C LEU A 65 10.68 -8.35 -7.57
N GLY A 66 10.44 -9.60 -7.98
CA GLY A 66 9.16 -10.26 -7.79
C GLY A 66 8.76 -10.34 -6.31
N LEU A 67 9.72 -10.65 -5.42
CA LEU A 67 9.47 -10.70 -3.98
C LEU A 67 9.17 -9.30 -3.41
N LEU A 68 9.91 -8.27 -3.79
CA LEU A 68 9.69 -6.89 -3.33
C LEU A 68 8.31 -6.38 -3.75
N LYS A 69 7.90 -6.62 -5.00
CA LYS A 69 6.55 -6.30 -5.48
C LYS A 69 5.46 -7.00 -4.68
N LEU A 70 5.63 -8.29 -4.46
CA LEU A 70 4.68 -9.08 -3.69
C LEU A 70 4.50 -8.53 -2.26
N ILE A 71 5.58 -8.07 -1.65
CA ILE A 71 5.56 -7.41 -0.34
C ILE A 71 4.86 -6.06 -0.44
N GLN A 72 5.20 -5.22 -1.42
CA GLN A 72 4.58 -3.91 -1.62
C GLN A 72 3.05 -4.04 -1.81
N GLU A 73 2.62 -4.95 -2.68
CA GLU A 73 1.20 -5.25 -2.91
C GLU A 73 0.48 -5.72 -1.64
N TYR A 74 1.15 -6.53 -0.81
CA TYR A 74 0.61 -6.91 0.49
C TYR A 74 0.46 -5.70 1.42
N LEU A 75 1.44 -4.79 1.45
CA LEU A 75 1.36 -3.58 2.28
C LEU A 75 0.22 -2.65 1.82
N ILE A 76 -0.01 -2.54 0.51
CA ILE A 76 -1.16 -1.80 -0.04
C ILE A 76 -2.48 -2.42 0.46
N VAL A 77 -2.63 -3.73 0.33
CA VAL A 77 -3.84 -4.46 0.78
C VAL A 77 -4.02 -4.36 2.29
N ARG A 78 -2.93 -4.44 3.07
CA ARG A 78 -2.96 -4.27 4.52
C ARG A 78 -3.40 -2.86 4.89
N LYS A 79 -2.89 -1.83 4.20
CA LYS A 79 -3.23 -0.43 4.47
C LYS A 79 -4.70 -0.14 4.19
N SER A 80 -5.21 -0.60 3.06
CA SER A 80 -6.64 -0.55 2.76
C SER A 80 -7.47 -1.32 3.79
N GLY A 81 -6.94 -2.42 4.33
CA GLY A 81 -7.54 -3.13 5.46
C GLY A 81 -7.61 -2.28 6.74
N GLU A 82 -6.55 -1.56 7.10
CA GLU A 82 -6.56 -0.67 8.28
C GLU A 82 -7.66 0.40 8.18
N GLU A 83 -7.84 1.00 7.00
CA GLU A 83 -8.92 1.96 6.74
C GLU A 83 -10.31 1.32 6.83
N PHE A 84 -10.48 0.15 6.22
CA PHE A 84 -11.70 -0.63 6.33
C PHE A 84 -12.05 -0.89 7.79
N GLY A 85 -11.05 -1.26 8.61
CA GLY A 85 -11.22 -1.53 10.03
C GLY A 85 -11.67 -0.29 10.81
N LYS A 86 -11.12 0.89 10.52
CA LYS A 86 -11.56 2.15 11.14
C LYS A 86 -13.04 2.42 10.88
N ILE A 87 -13.48 2.30 9.63
CA ILE A 87 -14.88 2.50 9.25
C ILE A 87 -15.78 1.47 9.95
N ALA A 88 -15.34 0.21 10.06
CA ALA A 88 -16.10 -0.83 10.75
C ALA A 88 -16.30 -0.52 12.25
N ILE A 89 -15.26 0.01 12.92
CA ILE A 89 -15.31 0.43 14.33
C ILE A 89 -16.21 1.64 14.50
N GLU A 90 -16.06 2.67 13.66
CA GLU A 90 -16.88 3.89 13.69
C GLU A 90 -18.37 3.59 13.54
N LYS A 91 -18.72 2.54 12.78
CA LYS A 91 -20.10 2.07 12.62
C LYS A 91 -20.59 1.13 13.73
N GLY A 92 -19.75 0.80 14.71
CA GLY A 92 -20.06 -0.17 15.76
C GLY A 92 -20.28 -1.60 15.25
N LEU A 93 -19.74 -1.93 14.07
CA LEU A 93 -19.89 -3.24 13.43
C LEU A 93 -18.80 -4.23 13.84
N ALA A 94 -17.67 -3.72 14.35
CA ALA A 94 -16.55 -4.52 14.85
C ALA A 94 -15.83 -3.75 15.97
N THR A 95 -15.15 -4.48 16.85
CA THR A 95 -14.28 -3.89 17.88
C THR A 95 -12.86 -3.68 17.38
N THR A 96 -12.06 -2.89 18.10
CA THR A 96 -10.62 -2.75 17.83
C THR A 96 -9.91 -4.11 17.88
N GLU A 97 -10.28 -4.96 18.83
CA GLU A 97 -9.77 -6.30 19.01
C GLU A 97 -10.08 -7.18 17.79
N ASP A 98 -11.31 -7.13 17.28
CA ASP A 98 -11.73 -7.86 16.08
C ASP A 98 -10.89 -7.49 14.86
N ILE A 99 -10.68 -6.17 14.65
CA ILE A 99 -9.86 -5.67 13.55
C ILE A 99 -8.40 -6.10 13.68
N ASN A 100 -7.84 -6.00 14.89
CA ASN A 100 -6.47 -6.44 15.16
C ASN A 100 -6.28 -7.94 14.91
N GLN A 101 -7.23 -8.77 15.33
CA GLN A 101 -7.22 -10.20 15.07
C GLN A 101 -7.31 -10.51 13.58
N ALA A 102 -8.18 -9.81 12.84
CA ALA A 102 -8.30 -9.98 11.39
C ALA A 102 -7.01 -9.59 10.65
N LEU A 103 -6.37 -8.48 11.01
CA LEU A 103 -5.08 -8.04 10.45
C LEU A 103 -3.94 -9.03 10.77
N GLU A 104 -3.94 -9.61 11.97
CA GLU A 104 -2.96 -10.64 12.34
C GLU A 104 -3.18 -11.95 11.57
N LEU A 105 -4.43 -12.37 11.36
CA LEU A 105 -4.76 -13.51 10.51
C LEU A 105 -4.34 -13.26 9.07
N GLN A 106 -4.62 -12.07 8.52
CA GLN A 106 -4.18 -11.66 7.19
C GLN A 106 -2.65 -11.76 7.05
N ARG A 107 -1.90 -11.26 8.04
CA ARG A 107 -0.44 -11.34 8.09
C ARG A 107 0.06 -12.79 8.11
N LYS A 108 -0.56 -13.66 8.91
CA LYS A 108 -0.21 -15.09 8.99
C LYS A 108 -0.45 -15.80 7.65
N VAL A 109 -1.58 -15.54 6.99
CA VAL A 109 -1.91 -16.10 5.67
C VAL A 109 -0.86 -15.66 4.63
N PHE A 110 -0.55 -14.37 4.55
CA PHE A 110 0.47 -13.87 3.62
C PHE A 110 1.85 -14.48 3.87
N LYS A 111 2.26 -14.64 5.14
CA LYS A 111 3.53 -15.29 5.48
C LYS A 111 3.59 -16.74 5.02
N LYS A 112 2.49 -17.49 5.15
CA LYS A 112 2.45 -18.93 4.85
C LYS A 112 2.31 -19.24 3.36
N SER A 113 1.41 -18.54 2.66
CA SER A 113 1.02 -18.89 1.29
C SER A 113 1.23 -17.77 0.27
N ARG A 114 1.76 -16.61 0.70
CA ARG A 114 1.84 -15.40 -0.13
C ARG A 114 0.49 -14.89 -0.65
N HIS A 115 -0.61 -15.40 -0.11
CA HIS A 115 -1.95 -14.99 -0.48
C HIS A 115 -2.33 -13.69 0.24
N LYS A 116 -2.75 -12.67 -0.53
CA LYS A 116 -3.14 -11.34 -0.04
C LYS A 116 -4.64 -11.32 0.27
N LYS A 117 -5.03 -11.94 1.39
CA LYS A 117 -6.43 -11.99 1.80
C LYS A 117 -6.94 -10.61 2.22
N LEU A 118 -8.20 -10.28 1.98
CA LEU A 118 -8.80 -9.03 2.46
C LEU A 118 -9.33 -9.22 3.89
N ILE A 119 -9.17 -8.21 4.76
CA ILE A 119 -9.69 -8.33 6.13
C ILE A 119 -11.21 -8.39 6.17
N GLY A 120 -11.90 -7.74 5.22
CA GLY A 120 -13.37 -7.79 5.14
C GLY A 120 -13.88 -9.21 4.93
N ASP A 121 -13.17 -10.04 4.14
CA ASP A 121 -13.52 -11.45 3.97
C ASP A 121 -13.19 -12.26 5.23
N ILE A 122 -12.07 -11.97 5.90
CA ILE A 122 -11.72 -12.60 7.18
C ILE A 122 -12.81 -12.34 8.23
N LEU A 123 -13.27 -11.09 8.36
CA LEU A 123 -14.31 -10.69 9.31
C LEU A 123 -15.66 -11.35 9.01
N VAL A 124 -15.96 -11.62 7.73
CA VAL A 124 -17.16 -12.40 7.35
C VAL A 124 -17.00 -13.87 7.70
N GLU A 125 -15.85 -14.46 7.40
CA GLU A 125 -15.55 -15.87 7.73
C GLU A 125 -15.57 -16.13 9.24
N THR A 126 -15.10 -15.17 10.04
CA THR A 126 -15.14 -15.24 11.51
C THR A 126 -16.47 -14.79 12.10
N ARG A 127 -17.49 -14.53 11.25
CA ARG A 127 -18.86 -14.13 11.63
C ARG A 127 -18.96 -12.83 12.43
N ILE A 128 -17.95 -11.98 12.36
CA ILE A 128 -17.95 -10.64 12.95
C ILE A 128 -18.79 -9.71 12.07
N LEU A 129 -18.66 -9.83 10.75
CA LEU A 129 -19.47 -9.12 9.78
C LEU A 129 -20.34 -10.07 8.96
N THR A 130 -21.46 -9.55 8.49
CA THR A 130 -22.21 -10.13 7.39
C THR A 130 -21.66 -9.63 6.04
N ILE A 131 -21.95 -10.36 4.96
CA ILE A 131 -21.61 -9.93 3.59
C ILE A 131 -22.17 -8.53 3.31
N LYS A 132 -23.41 -8.26 3.74
CA LYS A 132 -24.06 -6.95 3.55
C LYS A 132 -23.32 -5.82 4.28
N GLN A 133 -22.85 -6.06 5.51
CA GLN A 133 -22.08 -5.09 6.28
C GLN A 133 -20.70 -4.85 5.65
N LYS A 134 -20.02 -5.91 5.18
CA LYS A 134 -18.78 -5.79 4.42
C LYS A 134 -18.97 -4.88 3.19
N ASP A 135 -20.00 -5.14 2.40
CA ASP A 135 -20.26 -4.38 1.17
C ASP A 135 -20.61 -2.92 1.45
N LEU A 136 -21.29 -2.64 2.57
CA LEU A 136 -21.57 -1.28 3.02
C LEU A 136 -20.28 -0.52 3.33
N ILE A 137 -19.36 -1.12 4.10
CA ILE A 137 -18.08 -0.52 4.45
C ILE A 137 -17.24 -0.29 3.19
N LEU A 138 -17.19 -1.25 2.26
CA LEU A 138 -16.45 -1.11 1.00
C LEU A 138 -16.99 0.04 0.15
N LYS A 139 -18.32 0.22 0.08
CA LYS A 139 -18.92 1.36 -0.63
C LYS A 139 -18.46 2.68 -0.02
N GLU A 140 -18.46 2.76 1.30
CA GLU A 140 -18.03 3.96 2.02
C GLU A 140 -16.55 4.27 1.83
N GLN A 141 -15.68 3.26 1.97
CA GLN A 141 -14.25 3.41 1.70
C GLN A 141 -13.99 3.91 0.27
N ASN A 142 -14.71 3.37 -0.72
CA ASN A 142 -14.58 3.82 -2.11
C ASN A 142 -15.07 5.26 -2.32
N LEU A 143 -16.12 5.68 -1.60
CA LEU A 143 -16.58 7.07 -1.63
C LEU A 143 -15.52 7.99 -1.02
N PHE A 144 -15.00 7.66 0.16
CA PHE A 144 -13.92 8.44 0.79
C PHE A 144 -12.68 8.56 -0.09
N ASN A 145 -12.27 7.47 -0.75
CA ASN A 145 -11.14 7.51 -1.68
C ASN A 145 -11.39 8.44 -2.88
N ARG A 146 -12.64 8.57 -3.35
CA ARG A 146 -12.98 9.50 -4.43
C ARG A 146 -13.00 10.97 -3.99
N TYR A 147 -13.35 11.25 -2.73
CA TYR A 147 -13.34 12.61 -2.18
C TYR A 147 -11.95 13.05 -1.65
N GLY A 148 -11.04 12.10 -1.41
CA GLY A 148 -9.66 12.38 -1.00
C GLY A 148 -8.82 13.12 -2.05
N ASP A 149 -9.16 13.01 -3.34
CA ASP A 149 -8.50 13.74 -4.43
C ASP A 149 -8.99 15.21 -4.54
N ASP A 150 -10.15 15.56 -3.98
CA ASP A 150 -10.79 16.88 -4.15
C ASP A 150 -10.66 17.82 -2.93
N CYS A 151 -10.18 17.34 -1.78
CA CYS A 151 -10.12 18.10 -0.53
C CYS A 151 -8.68 18.41 -0.08
N VAL A 152 -7.96 19.21 -0.86
CA VAL A 152 -6.83 20.00 -0.33
C VAL A 152 -7.29 21.44 -0.15
N PRO A 153 -7.57 21.91 1.08
CA PRO A 153 -7.70 23.34 1.32
C PRO A 153 -6.34 23.96 1.05
N ARG A 154 -6.23 24.73 -0.03
CA ARG A 154 -5.09 25.57 -0.33
C ARG A 154 -4.89 26.49 0.88
N ARG A 155 -3.94 26.18 1.77
CA ARG A 155 -3.55 27.12 2.83
C ARG A 155 -3.05 28.36 2.14
N GLN A 156 -3.87 29.40 2.12
CA GLN A 156 -3.42 30.75 1.81
C GLN A 156 -2.35 31.08 2.86
N THR A 157 -1.09 31.05 2.45
CA THR A 157 -0.02 31.73 3.17
C THR A 157 -0.37 33.21 3.19
N LEU A 158 -0.89 33.68 4.32
CA LEU A 158 -0.90 35.09 4.66
C LEU A 158 0.54 35.48 4.96
N LEU A 159 1.17 36.15 4.00
CA LEU A 159 2.34 36.98 4.22
C LEU A 159 1.91 38.16 5.11
N GLN A 160 2.56 38.29 6.27
CA GLN A 160 2.78 39.58 6.92
C GLN A 160 4.28 39.89 6.85
#